data_AF-A7TFF1-F1
#
_entry.id   AF-A7TFF1-F1
#
_cell.length_a   1.000
_cell.length_b   1.000
_cell.length_c   1.000
_cell.angle_alpha   90.00
_cell.angle_beta   90.00
_cell.angle_gamma   90.00
#
_symmetry.space_group_name_H-M   'P 1'
#
loop_
_entity.id
_entity.type
_entity.pdbx_description
1 polymer ?
#
loop_
_entity_poly.entity_id
_entity_poly.type
_entity_poly.pdbx_seq_one_letter_code
_entity_poly.pdbx_strand_id
1 'polypeptide(L)'
;MSQISVGRAMSRGIKRNFRQSNGDIGAGSSFGQNIDVRGLPGNVKSGVQVYKKARSRLKNNVVGSDTWVSKFPYFKALQELRYSKMSNGNAMGATDLYLDSIRERYRKMNRESCEKLDEKYSKLDEMYSNKFCKQYPNILEILKDKKVKGSSDEVMMIKRNYEEALRSIKREHFPVVRCAPGSGGFEYIEGIVKMISANQCILFSFDVEAYEFDNDVVTEIGISIYDPRENLFGENIVPLIRNFHLIVEESLSLTNKKYVCDFKNCYLNGESIVMNLQQTVDFIQSLVNYYLIPGNLEQQSWKRAIVGHNIKGDINWMKNLGIRLPELEYTNMISVIKGVYVMDTEQIYKKNITEEGCSLGKILRLLKIPHAFLHNAGNDANYTLKLLLHLTSASFRKARGIDDIASMQKKVRDLLKRDKEEAKIVPMSYGLCIDEAKRRKFQNNNSGSVNGRPKKELVLQTEFGGCRWYGKAYDAFQNTF
;
A
#
# COMPACT_ATOMS: atom_id res chain seq x y z
N MET A 1 30.75 44.61 -18.67
CA MET A 1 30.54 44.01 -20.01
C MET A 1 30.71 42.51 -19.92
N SER A 2 29.61 41.77 -19.94
CA SER A 2 29.45 40.47 -20.60
C SER A 2 28.00 40.03 -20.38
N GLN A 3 27.26 39.95 -21.47
CA GLN A 3 25.88 39.47 -21.51
C GLN A 3 25.83 37.99 -21.12
N ILE A 4 24.76 37.54 -20.46
CA ILE A 4 24.14 36.22 -20.72
C ILE A 4 22.64 36.31 -20.45
N SER A 5 21.90 35.63 -21.33
CA SER A 5 20.48 35.65 -21.63
C SER A 5 19.50 35.32 -20.50
N VAL A 6 18.33 35.95 -20.60
CA VAL A 6 17.08 35.65 -19.90
C VAL A 6 16.50 34.33 -20.42
N GLY A 7 16.40 33.33 -19.54
CA GLY A 7 15.82 32.01 -19.84
C GLY A 7 14.62 31.69 -18.93
N ARG A 8 13.44 31.62 -19.54
CA ARG A 8 12.13 31.19 -18.99
C ARG A 8 12.25 29.86 -18.21
N ALA A 9 11.92 29.86 -16.91
CA ALA A 9 11.82 28.64 -16.11
C ALA A 9 10.41 28.03 -16.21
N MET A 10 10.27 26.97 -17.02
CA MET A 10 9.13 26.05 -16.94
C MET A 10 9.25 25.15 -15.70
N SER A 11 8.12 24.90 -15.05
CA SER A 11 7.99 24.05 -13.87
C SER A 11 8.43 22.60 -14.15
N ARG A 12 9.52 22.17 -13.51
CA ARG A 12 9.95 20.77 -13.50
C ARG A 12 9.39 20.06 -12.26
N GLY A 13 8.70 18.95 -12.50
CA GLY A 13 8.20 18.04 -11.48
C GLY A 13 9.32 17.48 -10.60
N ILE A 14 9.00 17.34 -9.32
CA ILE A 14 9.88 16.86 -8.26
C ILE A 14 10.23 15.39 -8.51
N LYS A 15 11.45 15.11 -8.96
CA LYS A 15 12.06 13.78 -8.90
C LYS A 15 12.40 13.47 -7.43
N ARG A 16 11.76 12.46 -6.85
CA ARG A 16 12.10 11.92 -5.53
C ARG A 16 13.43 11.16 -5.63
N ASN A 17 14.51 11.73 -5.10
CA ASN A 17 15.78 11.06 -4.93
C ASN A 17 15.69 10.10 -3.72
N PHE A 18 15.52 8.81 -3.97
CA PHE A 18 15.85 7.77 -3.00
C PHE A 18 17.37 7.58 -3.01
N ARG A 19 18.08 8.19 -2.05
CA ARG A 19 19.42 7.76 -1.66
C ARG A 19 19.28 6.79 -0.48
N GLN A 20 19.33 5.49 -0.76
CA GLN A 20 19.69 4.51 0.25
C GLN A 20 21.22 4.42 0.31
N SER A 21 21.74 4.39 1.52
CA SER A 21 23.16 4.22 1.83
C SER A 21 23.69 2.90 1.28
N ASN A 22 24.79 2.98 0.52
CA ASN A 22 25.54 1.84 0.01
C ASN A 22 26.09 1.01 1.19
N GLY A 23 25.38 -0.06 1.52
CA GLY A 23 25.99 -1.28 2.04
C GLY A 23 25.84 -2.31 0.93
N ASP A 24 26.98 -2.73 0.35
CA ASP A 24 27.05 -3.78 -0.67
C ASP A 24 26.55 -5.11 -0.10
N ILE A 25 25.23 -5.29 -0.08
CA ILE A 25 24.60 -6.61 -0.10
C ILE A 25 24.42 -6.91 -1.57
N GLY A 26 25.37 -7.68 -2.11
CA GLY A 26 25.45 -8.00 -3.53
C GLY A 26 24.10 -8.34 -4.12
N ALA A 27 23.81 -7.70 -5.26
CA ALA A 27 22.64 -7.93 -6.08
C ALA A 27 22.32 -9.42 -6.13
N GLY A 28 21.20 -9.80 -5.51
CA GLY A 28 20.65 -11.14 -5.62
C GLY A 28 20.49 -11.45 -7.09
N SER A 29 21.29 -12.40 -7.58
CA SER A 29 21.18 -12.86 -8.96
C SER A 29 19.83 -13.56 -9.11
N SER A 30 18.82 -12.85 -9.62
CA SER A 30 17.62 -13.53 -10.10
C SER A 30 18.07 -14.46 -11.22
N PHE A 31 17.83 -15.74 -10.96
CA PHE A 31 18.06 -16.83 -11.89
C PHE A 31 17.42 -16.45 -13.22
N GLY A 32 18.14 -16.67 -14.32
CA GLY A 32 17.55 -16.69 -15.66
C GLY A 32 16.72 -17.96 -15.86
N GLN A 33 15.82 -18.26 -14.92
CA GLN A 33 14.80 -19.27 -15.13
C GLN A 33 13.67 -18.56 -15.87
N ASN A 34 13.43 -18.98 -17.11
CA ASN A 34 12.12 -18.80 -17.73
C ASN A 34 11.09 -19.24 -16.69
N ILE A 35 10.14 -18.37 -16.37
CA ILE A 35 9.02 -18.72 -15.51
C ILE A 35 8.39 -19.98 -16.10
N ASP A 36 8.41 -21.08 -15.36
CA ASP A 36 7.73 -22.29 -15.80
C ASP A 36 6.23 -22.07 -15.63
N VAL A 37 5.54 -21.98 -16.77
CA VAL A 37 4.10 -21.73 -16.81
C VAL A 37 3.43 -22.96 -17.40
N ARG A 38 2.71 -23.69 -16.55
CA ARG A 38 1.96 -24.87 -16.97
C ARG A 38 0.92 -24.51 -18.03
N GLY A 39 0.91 -25.25 -19.12
CA GLY A 39 -0.04 -25.06 -20.21
C GLY A 39 0.21 -23.84 -21.10
N LEU A 40 1.37 -23.16 -20.97
CA LEU A 40 1.73 -22.05 -21.85
C LEU A 40 1.97 -22.54 -23.29
N PRO A 41 1.35 -21.92 -24.31
CA PRO A 41 1.62 -22.28 -25.70
C PRO A 41 3.09 -22.02 -26.09
N GLY A 42 3.70 -22.93 -26.85
CA GLY A 42 5.13 -22.86 -27.18
C GLY A 42 5.57 -21.65 -28.02
N ASN A 43 4.64 -20.93 -28.65
CA ASN A 43 4.91 -19.80 -29.56
C ASN A 43 4.63 -18.42 -28.96
N VAL A 44 4.46 -18.33 -27.63
CA VAL A 44 4.17 -17.07 -26.95
C VAL A 44 5.37 -16.14 -27.01
N LYS A 45 5.17 -14.94 -27.56
CA LYS A 45 6.15 -13.85 -27.55
C LYS A 45 5.91 -12.97 -26.33
N SER A 46 6.98 -12.48 -25.72
CA SER A 46 6.92 -11.52 -24.61
C SER A 46 7.99 -10.45 -24.75
N GLY A 47 7.76 -9.31 -24.11
CA GLY A 47 8.65 -8.15 -24.09
C GLY A 47 7.90 -6.83 -24.26
N VAL A 48 8.60 -5.71 -24.02
CA VAL A 48 8.02 -4.35 -24.00
C VAL A 48 7.22 -4.04 -25.27
N GLN A 49 7.76 -4.35 -26.45
CA GLN A 49 7.09 -4.05 -27.72
C GLN A 49 5.86 -4.95 -27.97
N VAL A 50 5.92 -6.20 -27.51
CA VAL A 50 4.79 -7.14 -27.60
C VAL A 50 3.64 -6.63 -26.74
N TYR A 51 3.94 -6.26 -25.50
CA TYR A 51 2.97 -5.67 -24.58
C TYR A 51 2.35 -4.38 -25.14
N LYS A 52 3.17 -3.44 -25.64
CA LYS A 52 2.65 -2.17 -26.20
C LYS A 52 1.74 -2.39 -27.41
N LYS A 53 2.05 -3.38 -28.26
CA LYS A 53 1.20 -3.77 -29.39
C LYS A 53 -0.10 -4.43 -28.96
N ALA A 54 -0.08 -5.23 -27.89
CA ALA A 54 -1.30 -5.77 -27.30
C ALA A 54 -2.16 -4.65 -26.69
N ARG A 55 -1.53 -3.74 -25.92
CA ARG A 55 -2.17 -2.58 -25.28
C ARG A 55 -2.84 -1.66 -26.30
N SER A 56 -2.26 -1.44 -27.49
CA SER A 56 -2.88 -0.59 -28.52
C SER A 56 -4.12 -1.22 -29.18
N ARG A 57 -4.30 -2.54 -29.05
CA ARG A 57 -5.45 -3.30 -29.58
C ARG A 57 -6.48 -3.63 -28.52
N LEU A 58 -6.19 -3.32 -27.26
CA LEU A 58 -6.98 -3.65 -26.09
C LEU A 58 -8.37 -3.01 -26.18
N LYS A 59 -9.41 -3.81 -26.00
CA LYS A 59 -10.79 -3.34 -25.98
C LYS A 59 -11.51 -3.90 -24.77
N ASN A 60 -11.96 -3.04 -23.88
CA ASN A 60 -12.78 -3.47 -22.77
C ASN A 60 -14.26 -3.54 -23.18
N ASN A 61 -14.71 -4.75 -23.51
CA ASN A 61 -16.08 -5.03 -23.97
C ASN A 61 -17.00 -5.52 -22.85
N VAL A 62 -16.49 -5.72 -21.63
CA VAL A 62 -17.28 -6.19 -20.49
C VAL A 62 -18.05 -4.99 -19.91
N VAL A 63 -19.37 -4.97 -20.12
CA VAL A 63 -20.25 -3.85 -19.74
C VAL A 63 -21.37 -4.35 -18.83
N GLY A 64 -21.78 -3.51 -17.87
CA GLY A 64 -22.89 -3.81 -16.96
C GLY A 64 -22.46 -4.65 -15.76
N SER A 65 -23.38 -4.85 -14.81
CA SER A 65 -23.14 -5.62 -13.57
C SER A 65 -23.26 -7.14 -13.77
N ASP A 66 -23.90 -7.60 -14.85
CA ASP A 66 -24.00 -9.01 -15.17
C ASP A 66 -22.71 -9.49 -15.84
N THR A 67 -22.02 -10.42 -15.19
CA THR A 67 -20.72 -10.93 -15.62
C THR A 67 -20.73 -12.44 -15.55
N TRP A 68 -19.77 -13.11 -16.17
CA TRP A 68 -19.72 -14.57 -16.03
C TRP A 68 -19.51 -15.04 -14.57
N VAL A 69 -19.11 -14.16 -13.65
CA VAL A 69 -19.04 -14.45 -12.21
C VAL A 69 -20.43 -14.76 -11.64
N SER A 70 -21.48 -14.04 -12.05
CA SER A 70 -22.86 -14.26 -11.60
C SER A 70 -23.46 -15.58 -12.09
N LYS A 71 -22.85 -16.22 -13.09
CA LYS A 71 -23.32 -17.51 -13.63
C LYS A 71 -23.00 -18.68 -12.72
N PHE A 72 -22.02 -18.53 -11.83
CA PHE A 72 -21.69 -19.57 -10.86
C PHE A 72 -22.73 -19.56 -9.73
N PRO A 73 -23.36 -20.72 -9.41
CA PRO A 73 -24.46 -20.78 -8.43
C PRO A 73 -24.13 -20.15 -7.08
N TYR A 74 -22.92 -20.39 -6.59
CA TYR A 74 -22.41 -19.81 -5.35
C TYR A 74 -22.43 -18.27 -5.35
N PHE A 75 -21.83 -17.66 -6.38
CA PHE A 75 -21.77 -16.20 -6.51
C PHE A 75 -23.12 -15.57 -6.83
N LYS A 76 -24.00 -16.30 -7.52
CA LYS A 76 -25.39 -15.87 -7.72
C LYS A 76 -26.13 -15.76 -6.38
N ALA A 77 -26.01 -16.76 -5.52
CA ALA A 77 -26.65 -16.75 -4.20
C ALA A 77 -26.20 -15.56 -3.34
N LEU A 78 -24.91 -15.20 -3.37
CA LEU A 78 -24.40 -14.01 -2.66
C LEU A 78 -25.03 -12.69 -3.13
N GLN A 79 -25.47 -12.59 -4.39
CA GLN A 79 -26.12 -11.38 -4.91
C GLN A 79 -27.58 -11.22 -4.47
N GLU A 80 -28.18 -12.26 -3.89
CA GLU A 80 -29.54 -12.24 -3.34
C GLU A 80 -29.56 -11.88 -1.84
N LEU A 81 -28.39 -11.85 -1.20
CA LEU A 81 -28.28 -11.51 0.23
C LEU A 81 -28.41 -10.01 0.46
N ARG A 82 -29.42 -9.62 1.24
CA ARG A 82 -29.58 -8.26 1.76
C ARG A 82 -28.68 -8.03 2.97
N TYR A 83 -28.03 -6.87 3.03
CA TYR A 83 -27.47 -6.40 4.28
C TYR A 83 -28.61 -6.14 5.27
N SER A 84 -28.63 -6.93 6.34
CA SER A 84 -29.34 -6.61 7.56
C SER A 84 -28.30 -6.26 8.61
N LYS A 85 -28.59 -5.27 9.46
CA LYS A 85 -27.81 -5.12 10.70
C LYS A 85 -28.06 -6.40 11.49
N MET A 86 -27.13 -7.35 11.43
CA MET A 86 -27.20 -8.53 12.29
C MET A 86 -27.37 -8.09 13.74
N SER A 87 -28.05 -8.90 14.53
CA SER A 87 -28.23 -8.77 15.98
C SER A 87 -26.93 -8.82 16.80
N ASN A 88 -25.77 -8.52 16.20
CA ASN A 88 -24.51 -8.21 16.87
C ASN A 88 -24.55 -6.82 17.56
N GLY A 89 -25.69 -6.47 18.18
CA GLY A 89 -25.84 -5.21 18.92
C GLY A 89 -24.75 -5.03 19.98
N ASN A 90 -24.28 -6.14 20.57
CA ASN A 90 -23.18 -6.14 21.53
C ASN A 90 -21.83 -5.74 20.91
N ALA A 91 -21.50 -6.18 19.68
CA ALA A 91 -20.23 -5.86 19.03
C ALA A 91 -20.20 -4.41 18.50
N MET A 92 -21.34 -3.93 17.98
CA MET A 92 -21.47 -2.53 17.56
C MET A 92 -21.39 -1.60 18.78
N GLY A 93 -22.09 -1.93 19.87
CA GLY A 93 -21.98 -1.23 21.14
C GLY A 93 -20.56 -1.24 21.71
N ALA A 94 -19.85 -2.38 21.65
CA ALA A 94 -18.45 -2.44 22.07
C ALA A 94 -17.51 -1.58 21.21
N THR A 95 -17.80 -1.45 19.92
CA THR A 95 -17.06 -0.58 18.99
C THR A 95 -17.32 0.88 19.29
N ASP A 96 -18.57 1.28 19.51
CA ASP A 96 -18.94 2.65 19.86
C ASP A 96 -18.32 3.06 21.21
N LEU A 97 -18.44 2.22 22.25
CA LEU A 97 -17.79 2.43 23.55
C LEU A 97 -16.27 2.58 23.42
N TYR A 98 -15.65 1.78 22.54
CA TYR A 98 -14.23 1.89 22.26
C TYR A 98 -13.89 3.24 21.60
N LEU A 99 -14.64 3.65 20.57
CA LEU A 99 -14.43 4.90 19.86
C LEU A 99 -14.61 6.13 20.77
N ASP A 100 -15.61 6.11 21.65
CA ASP A 100 -15.79 7.16 22.66
C ASP A 100 -14.60 7.22 23.63
N SER A 101 -14.08 6.06 24.05
CA SER A 101 -12.89 6.02 24.90
C SER A 101 -11.63 6.57 24.20
N ILE A 102 -11.49 6.34 22.88
CA ILE A 102 -10.37 6.91 22.10
C ILE A 102 -10.53 8.41 21.95
N ARG A 103 -11.76 8.89 21.72
CA ARG A 103 -12.07 10.30 21.57
C ARG A 103 -11.54 11.10 22.76
N GLU A 104 -11.86 10.66 23.97
CA GLU A 104 -11.38 11.33 25.18
C GLU A 104 -9.85 11.24 25.34
N ARG A 105 -9.26 10.07 25.05
CA ARG A 105 -7.79 9.92 25.08
C ARG A 105 -7.08 10.84 24.09
N TYR A 106 -7.58 10.94 22.86
CA TYR A 106 -6.97 11.77 21.82
C TYR A 106 -7.11 13.27 22.15
N ARG A 107 -8.25 13.71 22.71
CA ARG A 107 -8.41 15.08 23.22
C ARG A 107 -7.35 15.41 24.26
N LYS A 108 -7.20 14.54 25.27
CA LYS A 108 -6.22 14.70 26.34
C LYS A 108 -4.79 14.74 25.80
N MET A 109 -4.38 13.75 25.00
CA MET A 109 -3.03 13.70 24.42
C MET A 109 -2.73 14.90 23.51
N ASN A 110 -3.72 15.36 22.73
CA ASN A 110 -3.54 16.51 21.85
C ASN A 110 -3.30 17.78 22.66
N ARG A 111 -4.09 18.00 23.73
CA ARG A 111 -3.89 19.14 24.63
C ARG A 111 -2.50 19.14 25.25
N GLU A 112 -2.09 18.02 25.85
CA GLU A 112 -0.77 17.89 26.50
C GLU A 112 0.39 18.04 25.51
N SER A 113 0.22 17.56 24.27
CA SER A 113 1.21 17.74 23.19
C SER A 113 1.31 19.20 22.76
N CYS A 114 0.19 19.89 22.57
CA CYS A 114 0.16 21.31 22.22
C CYS A 114 0.82 22.16 23.31
N GLU A 115 0.49 21.96 24.59
CA GLU A 115 1.10 22.67 25.72
C GLU A 115 2.64 22.53 25.69
N LYS A 116 3.14 21.30 25.51
CA LYS A 116 4.60 21.04 25.38
C LYS A 116 5.23 21.66 24.14
N LEU A 117 4.47 21.84 23.06
CA LEU A 117 4.95 22.52 21.86
C LEU A 117 5.05 24.02 22.09
N ASP A 118 4.03 24.60 22.72
CA ASP A 118 3.97 26.02 23.06
C ASP A 118 5.09 26.39 24.03
N GLU A 119 5.39 25.55 25.04
CA GLU A 119 6.55 25.73 25.92
C GLU A 119 7.88 25.80 25.16
N LYS A 120 8.05 24.97 24.11
CA LYS A 120 9.26 25.01 23.27
C LYS A 120 9.34 26.29 22.45
N TYR A 121 8.20 26.77 21.94
CA TYR A 121 8.15 28.06 21.24
C TYR A 121 8.44 29.23 22.19
N SER A 122 7.89 29.22 23.41
CA SER A 122 8.18 30.24 24.42
C SER A 122 9.66 30.29 24.81
N LYS A 123 10.32 29.13 24.93
CA LYS A 123 11.78 29.08 25.16
C LYS A 123 12.58 29.65 23.98
N LEU A 124 12.13 29.43 22.75
CA LEU A 124 12.75 30.03 21.56
C LEU A 124 12.56 31.55 21.54
N ASP A 125 11.34 32.02 21.84
CA ASP A 125 11.00 33.44 21.97
C ASP A 125 11.92 34.11 23.00
N GLU A 126 12.05 33.53 24.19
CA GLU A 126 12.92 34.04 25.26
C GLU A 126 14.39 34.09 24.82
N MET A 127 14.90 33.04 24.16
CA MET A 127 16.26 32.99 23.66
C MET A 127 16.54 34.10 22.63
N TYR A 128 15.64 34.33 21.68
CA TYR A 128 15.80 35.39 20.68
C TYR A 128 15.62 36.79 21.27
N SER A 129 14.66 36.96 22.17
CA SER A 129 14.48 38.20 22.91
C SER A 129 15.75 38.58 23.67
N ASN A 130 16.28 37.69 24.51
CA ASN A 130 17.49 37.94 25.30
C ASN A 130 18.73 38.21 24.44
N LYS A 131 18.83 37.57 23.27
CA LYS A 131 19.97 37.73 22.37
C LYS A 131 19.98 39.07 21.64
N PHE A 132 18.81 39.59 21.26
CA PHE A 132 18.70 40.75 20.37
C PHE A 132 18.03 41.98 21.00
N CYS A 133 17.46 41.90 22.21
CA CYS A 133 16.72 43.00 22.84
C CYS A 133 17.53 44.29 23.00
N LYS A 134 18.85 44.20 23.23
CA LYS A 134 19.73 45.37 23.35
C LYS A 134 19.88 46.14 22.04
N GLN A 135 19.86 45.44 20.90
CA GLN A 135 19.99 46.04 19.57
C GLN A 135 18.62 46.39 18.98
N TYR A 136 17.61 45.57 19.28
CA TYR A 136 16.25 45.65 18.74
C TYR A 136 15.24 45.37 19.86
N PRO A 137 14.77 46.40 20.58
CA PRO A 137 13.87 46.25 21.73
C PRO A 137 12.56 45.49 21.42
N ASN A 138 12.04 45.62 20.19
CA ASN A 138 10.78 44.98 19.75
C ASN A 138 11.02 43.82 18.79
N ILE A 139 12.15 43.11 18.92
CA ILE A 139 12.55 42.08 17.95
C ILE A 139 11.49 40.99 17.78
N LEU A 140 10.84 40.52 18.86
CA LEU A 140 9.83 39.45 18.76
C LEU A 140 8.60 39.85 17.95
N GLU A 141 8.15 41.10 18.04
CA GLU A 141 7.03 41.60 17.22
C GLU A 141 7.41 41.59 15.74
N ILE A 142 8.62 42.03 15.41
CA ILE A 142 9.16 42.03 14.05
C ILE A 142 9.29 40.59 13.50
N LEU A 143 9.77 39.65 14.33
CA LEU A 143 9.93 38.25 13.93
C LEU A 143 8.59 37.55 13.68
N LYS A 144 7.56 37.89 14.47
CA LYS A 144 6.21 37.30 14.37
C LYS A 144 5.32 37.97 13.32
N ASP A 145 5.65 39.19 12.88
CA ASP A 145 4.90 39.88 11.83
C ASP A 145 5.04 39.17 10.47
N LYS A 146 3.92 38.94 9.79
CA LYS A 146 3.86 38.31 8.46
C LYS A 146 4.25 39.27 7.32
N LYS A 147 4.24 40.60 7.54
CA LYS A 147 4.36 41.62 6.48
C LYS A 147 5.55 42.58 6.66
N VAL A 148 6.68 42.08 7.11
CA VAL A 148 7.89 42.90 7.23
C VAL A 148 8.40 43.32 5.84
N LYS A 149 8.21 44.60 5.47
CA LYS A 149 8.82 45.25 4.29
C LYS A 149 9.72 46.39 4.77
N GLY A 150 10.96 46.45 4.28
CA GLY A 150 11.87 47.58 4.52
C GLY A 150 12.74 47.51 5.78
N SER A 151 12.90 46.34 6.42
CA SER A 151 13.86 46.15 7.52
C SER A 151 15.28 45.94 7.00
N SER A 152 16.30 46.23 7.83
CA SER A 152 17.71 45.95 7.54
C SER A 152 17.95 44.49 7.14
N ASP A 153 18.93 44.24 6.25
CA ASP A 153 19.35 42.90 5.82
C ASP A 153 19.68 41.97 7.00
N GLU A 154 20.24 42.54 8.07
CA GLU A 154 20.55 41.83 9.31
C GLU A 154 19.29 41.31 10.02
N VAL A 155 18.25 42.14 10.13
CA VAL A 155 16.96 41.78 10.74
C VAL A 155 16.24 40.71 9.91
N MET A 156 16.33 40.79 8.58
CA MET A 156 15.80 39.74 7.70
C MET A 156 16.53 38.40 7.89
N MET A 157 17.86 38.42 8.08
CA MET A 157 18.62 37.20 8.37
C MET A 157 18.23 36.59 9.73
N ILE A 158 18.07 37.42 10.77
CA ILE A 158 17.62 36.98 12.09
C ILE A 158 16.24 36.33 11.98
N LYS A 159 15.32 36.94 11.24
CA LYS A 159 13.98 36.39 10.97
C LYS A 159 14.02 35.03 10.30
N ARG A 160 14.81 34.89 9.24
CA ARG A 160 14.95 33.61 8.54
C ARG A 160 15.47 32.51 9.47
N ASN A 161 16.44 32.82 10.33
CA ASN A 161 16.97 31.88 11.30
C ASN A 161 15.93 31.50 12.36
N TYR A 162 15.15 32.47 12.84
CA TYR A 162 14.06 32.24 13.79
C TYR A 162 12.96 31.35 13.18
N GLU A 163 12.53 31.63 11.95
CA GLU A 163 11.55 30.80 11.23
C GLU A 163 12.06 29.37 11.00
N GLU A 164 13.35 29.20 10.68
CA GLU A 164 13.95 27.88 10.52
C GLU A 164 14.03 27.12 11.85
N ALA A 165 14.35 27.82 12.95
CA ALA A 165 14.32 27.24 14.29
C ALA A 165 12.90 26.81 14.69
N LEU A 166 11.88 27.62 14.42
CA LEU A 166 10.46 27.25 14.63
C LEU A 166 10.09 25.99 13.84
N ARG A 167 10.51 25.91 12.57
CA ARG A 167 10.29 24.72 11.73
C ARG A 167 11.00 23.49 12.28
N SER A 168 12.22 23.63 12.80
CA SER A 168 12.94 22.52 13.43
C SER A 168 12.24 22.03 14.70
N ILE A 169 11.83 22.95 15.59
CA ILE A 169 11.07 22.61 16.79
C ILE A 169 9.80 21.84 16.42
N LYS A 170 9.04 22.33 15.44
CA LYS A 170 7.81 21.66 14.98
C LYS A 170 8.08 20.27 14.41
N ARG A 171 9.15 20.12 13.60
CA ARG A 171 9.55 18.85 12.98
C ARG A 171 10.02 17.82 14.01
N GLU A 172 10.72 18.27 15.05
CA GLU A 172 11.28 17.41 16.11
C GLU A 172 10.25 17.12 17.22
N HIS A 173 9.20 17.93 17.34
CA HIS A 173 8.17 17.78 18.35
C HIS A 173 7.51 16.39 18.28
N PHE A 174 7.28 15.83 19.46
CA PHE A 174 6.76 14.50 19.66
C PHE A 174 6.23 14.38 21.11
N PRO A 175 5.09 13.69 21.35
CA PRO A 175 4.18 13.09 20.35
C PRO A 175 3.39 14.13 19.56
N VAL A 176 2.82 13.75 18.42
CA VAL A 176 1.90 14.59 17.64
C VAL A 176 0.59 13.84 17.40
N VAL A 177 -0.53 14.39 17.88
CA VAL A 177 -1.86 13.83 17.60
C VAL A 177 -2.39 14.42 16.30
N ARG A 178 -2.31 13.64 15.22
CA ARG A 178 -2.66 14.11 13.86
C ARG A 178 -4.17 14.09 13.57
N CYS A 179 -4.92 13.20 14.24
CA CYS A 179 -6.38 13.13 14.14
C CYS A 179 -7.02 13.53 15.47
N ALA A 180 -6.96 14.81 15.85
CA ALA A 180 -7.70 15.27 17.02
C ALA A 180 -9.22 15.11 16.78
N PRO A 181 -10.01 14.78 17.82
CA PRO A 181 -11.47 14.68 17.68
C PRO A 181 -12.11 15.95 17.18
N GLY A 182 -13.06 15.82 16.26
CA GLY A 182 -13.67 16.94 15.53
C GLY A 182 -12.86 17.39 14.30
N SER A 183 -11.72 16.77 14.01
CA SER A 183 -11.07 16.90 12.71
C SER A 183 -11.67 15.91 11.70
N GLY A 184 -11.71 16.29 10.42
CA GLY A 184 -12.14 15.37 9.35
C GLY A 184 -11.27 14.10 9.26
N GLY A 185 -10.03 14.14 9.77
CA GLY A 185 -9.19 12.95 9.90
C GLY A 185 -9.74 11.93 10.92
N PHE A 186 -10.18 12.41 12.09
CA PHE A 186 -10.79 11.55 13.11
C PHE A 186 -12.14 11.01 12.65
N GLU A 187 -12.99 11.86 12.07
CA GLU A 187 -14.31 11.47 11.54
C GLU A 187 -14.18 10.39 10.45
N TYR A 188 -13.19 10.53 9.57
CA TYR A 188 -12.87 9.52 8.56
C TYR A 188 -12.50 8.17 9.21
N ILE A 189 -11.57 8.17 10.18
CA ILE A 189 -11.16 6.95 10.89
C ILE A 189 -12.34 6.32 11.65
N GLU A 190 -13.12 7.13 12.36
CA GLU A 190 -14.29 6.67 13.10
C GLU A 190 -15.30 5.98 12.17
N GLY A 191 -15.59 6.59 11.04
CA GLY A 191 -16.55 6.05 10.08
C GLY A 191 -16.09 4.77 9.39
N ILE A 192 -14.81 4.64 9.02
CA ILE A 192 -14.29 3.38 8.47
C ILE A 192 -14.28 2.25 9.51
N VAL A 193 -13.95 2.56 10.77
CA VAL A 193 -13.98 1.58 11.87
C VAL A 193 -15.40 1.05 12.08
N LYS A 194 -16.39 1.94 12.17
CA LYS A 194 -17.80 1.55 12.32
C LYS A 194 -18.29 0.72 11.13
N MET A 195 -17.98 1.15 9.92
CA MET A 195 -18.41 0.48 8.70
C MET A 195 -17.84 -0.95 8.54
N ILE A 196 -16.55 -1.13 8.83
CA ILE A 196 -15.90 -2.45 8.72
C ILE A 196 -16.30 -3.34 9.90
N SER A 197 -16.39 -2.80 11.12
CA SER A 197 -16.84 -3.56 12.30
C SER A 197 -18.30 -4.02 12.18
N ALA A 198 -19.12 -3.29 11.44
CA ALA A 198 -20.49 -3.69 11.11
C ALA A 198 -20.57 -4.74 9.98
N ASN A 199 -19.44 -5.19 9.42
CA ASN A 199 -19.37 -6.10 8.28
C ASN A 199 -20.24 -5.64 7.09
N GLN A 200 -20.40 -4.32 6.89
CA GLN A 200 -21.31 -3.79 5.87
C GLN A 200 -20.64 -3.59 4.50
N CYS A 201 -19.32 -3.67 4.43
CA CYS A 201 -18.55 -3.19 3.28
C CYS A 201 -17.79 -4.32 2.58
N ILE A 202 -18.04 -4.49 1.29
CA ILE A 202 -17.22 -5.31 0.39
C ILE A 202 -15.93 -4.54 0.13
N LEU A 203 -14.80 -5.17 0.43
CA LEU A 203 -13.47 -4.58 0.29
C LEU A 203 -12.76 -5.22 -0.90
N PHE A 204 -12.44 -4.40 -1.90
CA PHE A 204 -11.76 -4.80 -3.12
C PHE A 204 -10.35 -4.19 -3.12
N SER A 205 -9.36 -4.97 -2.72
CA SER A 205 -7.96 -4.53 -2.72
C SER A 205 -7.24 -4.95 -3.99
N PHE A 206 -6.38 -4.08 -4.50
CA PHE A 206 -5.48 -4.43 -5.58
C PHE A 206 -4.15 -3.67 -5.49
N ASP A 207 -3.14 -4.26 -6.11
CA ASP A 207 -1.78 -3.74 -6.23
C ASP A 207 -1.27 -4.05 -7.64
N VAL A 208 -0.54 -3.12 -8.26
CA VAL A 208 -0.05 -3.26 -9.64
C VAL A 208 1.46 -3.10 -9.68
N GLU A 209 2.15 -4.14 -10.16
CA GLU A 209 3.58 -4.07 -10.44
C GLU A 209 3.83 -3.73 -11.91
N ALA A 210 4.78 -2.82 -12.12
CA ALA A 210 5.18 -2.35 -13.43
C ALA A 210 6.67 -2.60 -13.66
N TYR A 211 7.05 -2.65 -14.94
CA TYR A 211 8.44 -2.87 -15.31
C TYR A 211 9.30 -1.64 -14.99
N GLU A 212 10.38 -1.84 -14.23
CA GLU A 212 11.19 -0.75 -13.67
C GLU A 212 11.88 0.16 -14.71
N PHE A 213 12.05 -0.33 -15.95
CA PHE A 213 12.62 0.43 -17.06
C PHE A 213 11.56 1.06 -17.98
N ASP A 214 10.29 0.67 -17.83
CA ASP A 214 9.17 1.22 -18.59
C ASP A 214 7.87 1.07 -17.78
N ASN A 215 7.56 2.08 -16.96
CA ASN A 215 6.41 2.07 -16.05
C ASN A 215 5.04 2.03 -16.77
N ASP A 216 5.01 2.10 -18.10
CA ASP A 216 3.80 1.88 -18.90
C ASP A 216 3.50 0.40 -19.15
N VAL A 217 4.44 -0.49 -18.81
CA VAL A 217 4.33 -1.94 -18.97
C VAL A 217 3.99 -2.57 -17.63
N VAL A 218 2.75 -3.04 -17.50
CA VAL A 218 2.29 -3.78 -16.32
C VAL A 218 2.78 -5.23 -16.42
N THR A 219 3.38 -5.73 -15.35
CA THR A 219 3.87 -7.11 -15.26
C THR A 219 2.90 -8.00 -14.51
N GLU A 220 2.38 -7.50 -13.38
CA GLU A 220 1.56 -8.28 -12.45
C GLU A 220 0.47 -7.41 -11.85
N ILE A 221 -0.68 -8.02 -11.58
CA ILE A 221 -1.79 -7.38 -10.88
C ILE A 221 -2.25 -8.35 -9.78
N GLY A 222 -2.18 -7.89 -8.54
CA GLY A 222 -2.73 -8.59 -7.40
C GLY A 222 -4.12 -8.09 -7.06
N ILE A 223 -5.02 -9.00 -6.71
CA ILE A 223 -6.36 -8.66 -6.24
C ILE A 223 -6.65 -9.47 -4.98
N SER A 224 -7.17 -8.82 -3.95
CA SER A 224 -7.61 -9.45 -2.72
C SER A 224 -8.96 -8.90 -2.32
N ILE A 225 -9.95 -9.77 -2.09
CA ILE A 225 -11.34 -9.39 -1.87
C ILE A 225 -11.83 -9.98 -0.56
N TYR A 226 -12.30 -9.11 0.33
CA TYR A 226 -13.08 -9.49 1.49
C TYR A 226 -14.53 -9.13 1.23
N ASP A 227 -15.36 -10.17 1.08
CA ASP A 227 -16.80 -10.04 0.92
C ASP A 227 -17.48 -10.48 2.23
N PRO A 228 -18.10 -9.56 2.99
CA PRO A 228 -18.80 -9.92 4.21
C PRO A 228 -19.91 -10.96 4.01
N ARG A 229 -20.47 -11.07 2.79
CA ARG A 229 -21.52 -12.04 2.45
C ARG A 229 -21.02 -13.48 2.51
N GLU A 230 -19.73 -13.70 2.26
CA GLU A 230 -19.05 -14.99 2.38
C GLU A 230 -18.56 -15.28 3.81
N ASN A 231 -18.67 -14.29 4.69
CA ASN A 231 -18.16 -14.32 6.05
C ASN A 231 -19.28 -14.10 7.08
N LEU A 232 -20.53 -14.28 6.65
CA LEU A 232 -21.70 -14.19 7.52
C LEU A 232 -21.67 -15.28 8.58
N PHE A 233 -22.31 -15.00 9.71
CA PHE A 233 -22.49 -15.94 10.83
C PHE A 233 -21.22 -16.41 11.56
N GLY A 234 -20.03 -15.96 11.15
CA GLY A 234 -18.78 -16.26 11.86
C GLY A 234 -18.43 -17.75 11.88
N GLU A 235 -18.96 -18.53 10.93
CA GLU A 235 -18.67 -19.96 10.79
C GLU A 235 -17.18 -20.21 10.54
N ASN A 236 -16.51 -19.25 9.89
CA ASN A 236 -15.09 -19.27 9.65
C ASN A 236 -14.32 -18.54 10.76
N ILE A 237 -13.46 -19.27 11.48
CA ILE A 237 -12.53 -18.69 12.47
C ILE A 237 -11.58 -17.68 11.81
N VAL A 238 -11.10 -18.01 10.60
CA VAL A 238 -10.29 -17.14 9.77
C VAL A 238 -11.16 -16.64 8.62
N PRO A 239 -11.34 -15.32 8.45
CA PRO A 239 -12.15 -14.80 7.38
C PRO A 239 -11.72 -15.31 6.00
N LEU A 240 -12.69 -15.74 5.19
CA LEU A 240 -12.48 -16.07 3.80
C LEU A 240 -12.16 -14.79 3.02
N ILE A 241 -10.97 -14.78 2.43
CA ILE A 241 -10.48 -13.72 1.55
C ILE A 241 -10.12 -14.37 0.21
N ARG A 242 -10.71 -13.88 -0.87
CA ARG A 242 -10.39 -14.35 -2.22
C ARG A 242 -9.17 -13.60 -2.74
N ASN A 243 -8.13 -14.33 -3.13
CA ASN A 243 -6.89 -13.75 -3.59
C ASN A 243 -6.61 -14.22 -5.02
N PHE A 244 -6.15 -13.29 -5.85
CA PHE A 244 -5.76 -13.56 -7.23
C PHE A 244 -4.43 -12.89 -7.50
N HIS A 245 -3.53 -13.62 -8.16
CA HIS A 245 -2.29 -13.07 -8.69
C HIS A 245 -2.28 -13.27 -10.20
N LEU A 246 -2.40 -12.18 -10.94
CA LEU A 246 -2.50 -12.18 -12.40
C LEU A 246 -1.16 -11.73 -12.99
N ILE A 247 -0.59 -12.53 -13.88
CA ILE A 247 0.63 -12.21 -14.61
C ILE A 247 0.29 -12.02 -16.09
N VAL A 248 0.71 -10.90 -16.67
CA VAL A 248 0.45 -10.59 -18.07
C VAL A 248 1.41 -11.35 -18.97
N GLU A 249 0.87 -12.18 -19.86
CA GLU A 249 1.63 -13.04 -20.79
C GLU A 249 2.62 -12.24 -21.66
N GLU A 250 2.21 -11.09 -22.19
CA GLU A 250 3.03 -10.27 -23.07
C GLU A 250 4.23 -9.63 -22.36
N SER A 251 4.21 -9.54 -21.03
CA SER A 251 5.32 -9.03 -20.21
C SER A 251 5.99 -10.11 -19.36
N LEU A 252 5.71 -11.40 -19.64
CA LEU A 252 6.18 -12.54 -18.84
C LEU A 252 7.72 -12.60 -18.70
N SER A 253 8.47 -12.29 -19.76
CA SER A 253 9.95 -12.28 -19.74
C SER A 253 10.55 -11.06 -19.04
N LEU A 254 9.77 -10.03 -18.73
CA LEU A 254 10.23 -8.81 -18.09
C LEU A 254 10.30 -9.01 -16.58
N THR A 255 11.46 -8.75 -15.98
CA THR A 255 11.73 -8.98 -14.57
C THR A 255 12.43 -7.77 -13.97
N ASN A 256 11.97 -7.32 -12.80
CA ASN A 256 12.58 -6.22 -12.06
C ASN A 256 13.84 -6.72 -11.33
N LYS A 257 14.94 -5.98 -11.40
CA LYS A 257 16.23 -6.44 -10.83
C LYS A 257 17.04 -5.32 -10.21
N LYS A 258 16.98 -4.12 -10.79
CA LYS A 258 17.93 -3.05 -10.48
C LYS A 258 17.48 -2.19 -9.30
N TYR A 259 16.20 -1.88 -9.22
CA TYR A 259 15.63 -0.95 -8.24
C TYR A 259 14.60 -1.63 -7.33
N VAL A 260 13.92 -2.67 -7.82
CA VAL A 260 12.91 -3.44 -7.09
C VAL A 260 13.28 -4.93 -7.15
N CYS A 261 13.13 -5.64 -6.03
CA CYS A 261 13.34 -7.09 -6.00
C CYS A 261 12.17 -7.78 -6.71
N ASP A 262 12.48 -8.68 -7.65
CA ASP A 262 11.46 -9.48 -8.32
C ASP A 262 11.10 -10.72 -7.49
N PHE A 263 9.87 -10.71 -6.97
CA PHE A 263 9.25 -11.83 -6.26
C PHE A 263 8.01 -12.35 -7.00
N LYS A 264 7.93 -12.14 -8.32
CA LYS A 264 6.79 -12.53 -9.17
C LYS A 264 6.34 -13.98 -8.99
N ASN A 265 7.29 -14.89 -8.84
CA ASN A 265 7.00 -16.33 -8.70
C ASN A 265 6.73 -16.77 -7.25
N CYS A 266 6.78 -15.86 -6.28
CA CYS A 266 6.70 -16.15 -4.85
C CYS A 266 5.29 -15.88 -4.28
N TYR A 267 4.24 -16.29 -5.00
CA TYR A 267 2.87 -16.07 -4.59
C TYR A 267 2.46 -17.04 -3.46
N LEU A 268 2.02 -16.51 -2.33
CA LEU A 268 1.74 -17.28 -1.11
C LEU A 268 0.32 -17.86 -1.05
N ASN A 269 -0.61 -17.28 -1.81
CA ASN A 269 -2.04 -17.60 -1.68
C ASN A 269 -2.56 -18.56 -2.75
N GLY A 270 -1.66 -19.27 -3.45
CA GLY A 270 -2.01 -20.30 -4.40
C GLY A 270 -1.12 -20.31 -5.64
N GLU A 271 -1.75 -20.52 -6.79
CA GLU A 271 -1.11 -20.53 -8.11
C GLU A 271 -1.29 -19.15 -8.78
N SER A 272 -0.26 -18.67 -9.46
CA SER A 272 -0.35 -17.44 -10.25
C SER A 272 -1.02 -17.73 -11.59
N ILE A 273 -1.97 -16.89 -11.96
CA ILE A 273 -2.76 -17.01 -13.20
C ILE A 273 -2.05 -16.21 -14.29
N VAL A 274 -1.62 -16.88 -15.34
CA VAL A 274 -1.02 -16.26 -16.53
C VAL A 274 -2.06 -16.17 -17.63
N MET A 275 -2.31 -14.97 -18.13
CA MET A 275 -3.25 -14.71 -19.22
C MET A 275 -2.71 -13.62 -20.13
N ASN A 276 -3.13 -13.61 -21.39
CA ASN A 276 -2.88 -12.47 -22.26
C ASN A 276 -3.56 -11.20 -21.73
N LEU A 277 -3.08 -10.03 -22.18
CA LEU A 277 -3.51 -8.74 -21.67
C LEU A 277 -5.02 -8.51 -21.82
N GLN A 278 -5.62 -8.99 -22.91
CA GLN A 278 -7.06 -8.88 -23.15
C GLN A 278 -7.86 -9.69 -22.12
N GLN A 279 -7.50 -10.95 -21.90
CA GLN A 279 -8.16 -11.80 -20.91
C GLN A 279 -7.90 -11.32 -19.48
N THR A 280 -6.73 -10.73 -19.21
CA THR A 280 -6.43 -10.09 -17.92
C THR A 280 -7.40 -8.92 -17.66
N VAL A 281 -7.63 -8.05 -18.65
CA VAL A 281 -8.61 -6.96 -18.52
C VAL A 281 -10.03 -7.49 -18.39
N ASP A 282 -10.43 -8.50 -19.18
CA ASP A 282 -11.76 -9.11 -19.09
C ASP A 282 -11.99 -9.73 -17.70
N PHE A 283 -10.97 -10.38 -17.13
CA PHE A 283 -11.00 -10.94 -15.78
C PHE A 283 -11.23 -9.85 -14.73
N ILE A 284 -10.39 -8.82 -14.74
CA ILE A 284 -10.45 -7.73 -13.76
C ILE A 284 -11.76 -6.95 -13.89
N GLN A 285 -12.19 -6.62 -15.11
CA GLN A 285 -13.44 -5.91 -15.32
C GLN A 285 -14.65 -6.72 -14.83
N SER A 286 -14.62 -8.04 -15.00
CA SER A 286 -15.69 -8.92 -14.50
C SER A 286 -15.76 -8.90 -12.98
N LEU A 287 -14.61 -8.93 -12.29
CA LEU A 287 -14.58 -8.78 -10.84
C LEU A 287 -15.03 -7.39 -10.38
N VAL A 288 -14.57 -6.32 -11.04
CA VAL A 288 -14.99 -4.94 -10.74
C VAL A 288 -16.51 -4.81 -10.88
N ASN A 289 -17.08 -5.29 -11.98
CA ASN A 289 -18.51 -5.22 -12.21
C ASN A 289 -19.30 -6.04 -11.17
N TYR A 290 -18.83 -7.23 -10.81
CA TYR A 290 -19.52 -8.08 -9.83
C TYR A 290 -19.46 -7.51 -8.40
N TYR A 291 -18.28 -7.06 -7.94
CA TYR A 291 -18.09 -6.63 -6.55
C TYR A 291 -18.37 -5.14 -6.33
N LEU A 292 -18.05 -4.29 -7.30
CA LEU A 292 -18.09 -2.83 -7.15
C LEU A 292 -19.31 -2.15 -7.78
N ILE A 293 -20.07 -2.84 -8.64
CA ILE A 293 -21.27 -2.29 -9.28
C ILE A 293 -22.51 -3.09 -8.84
N PRO A 294 -23.41 -2.51 -8.03
CA PRO A 294 -24.59 -3.23 -7.56
C PRO A 294 -25.57 -3.49 -8.72
N GLY A 295 -25.92 -4.76 -8.94
CA GLY A 295 -26.86 -5.16 -10.00
C GLY A 295 -28.34 -5.14 -9.62
N ASN A 296 -28.69 -5.16 -8.33
CA ASN A 296 -30.07 -5.22 -7.83
C ASN A 296 -30.21 -4.48 -6.48
N LEU A 297 -31.43 -4.38 -5.93
CA LEU A 297 -31.71 -3.68 -4.66
C LEU A 297 -30.99 -4.30 -3.47
N GLU A 298 -30.86 -5.63 -3.43
CA GLU A 298 -30.17 -6.32 -2.33
C GLU A 298 -28.68 -5.97 -2.32
N GLN A 299 -28.06 -5.95 -3.49
CA GLN A 299 -26.68 -5.51 -3.65
C GLN A 299 -26.48 -4.03 -3.27
N GLN A 300 -27.47 -3.16 -3.48
CA GLN A 300 -27.39 -1.74 -3.09
C GLN A 300 -27.38 -1.55 -1.57
N SER A 301 -27.86 -2.52 -0.79
CA SER A 301 -27.83 -2.45 0.68
C SER A 301 -26.41 -2.58 1.28
N TRP A 302 -25.46 -3.10 0.50
CA TRP A 302 -24.05 -3.25 0.89
C TRP A 302 -23.21 -2.04 0.47
N LYS A 303 -22.24 -1.67 1.31
CA LYS A 303 -21.23 -0.65 0.96
C LYS A 303 -20.08 -1.29 0.21
N ARG A 304 -19.31 -0.50 -0.53
CA ARG A 304 -18.19 -0.96 -1.36
C ARG A 304 -16.99 -0.04 -1.24
N ALA A 305 -15.81 -0.62 -1.10
CA ALA A 305 -14.58 0.14 -1.03
C ALA A 305 -13.48 -0.50 -1.89
N ILE A 306 -12.74 0.36 -2.58
CA ILE A 306 -11.44 0.03 -3.12
C ILE A 306 -10.40 0.25 -2.03
N VAL A 307 -9.49 -0.71 -1.86
CA VAL A 307 -8.46 -0.70 -0.81
C VAL A 307 -7.07 -0.77 -1.43
N GLY A 308 -6.16 0.06 -0.97
CA GLY A 308 -4.79 0.02 -1.47
C GLY A 308 -3.79 0.67 -0.53
N HIS A 309 -2.55 0.75 -0.97
CA HIS A 309 -1.45 1.34 -0.22
C HIS A 309 -0.73 2.34 -1.12
N ASN A 310 -0.95 3.64 -0.93
CA ASN A 310 -0.57 4.67 -1.90
C ASN A 310 -1.23 4.44 -3.29
N ILE A 311 -2.53 4.14 -3.26
CA ILE A 311 -3.30 3.52 -4.36
C ILE A 311 -3.50 4.38 -5.62
N LYS A 312 -3.17 5.67 -5.55
CA LYS A 312 -3.39 6.60 -6.66
C LYS A 312 -2.68 6.15 -7.95
N GLY A 313 -1.50 5.55 -7.81
CA GLY A 313 -0.74 4.99 -8.93
C GLY A 313 -1.47 3.80 -9.55
N ASP A 314 -1.89 2.86 -8.72
CA ASP A 314 -2.61 1.64 -9.11
C ASP A 314 -3.91 1.95 -9.85
N ILE A 315 -4.69 2.92 -9.34
CA ILE A 315 -5.91 3.37 -10.02
C ILE A 315 -5.59 3.91 -11.42
N ASN A 316 -4.50 4.65 -11.57
CA ASN A 316 -4.09 5.20 -12.86
C ASN A 316 -3.65 4.09 -13.82
N TRP A 317 -2.91 3.08 -13.35
CA TRP A 317 -2.58 1.90 -14.15
C TRP A 317 -3.82 1.13 -14.60
N MET A 318 -4.77 0.86 -13.70
CA MET A 318 -6.04 0.19 -14.03
C MET A 318 -6.80 0.96 -15.12
N LYS A 319 -6.95 2.28 -14.97
CA LYS A 319 -7.60 3.15 -15.98
C LYS A 319 -6.85 3.14 -17.32
N ASN A 320 -5.53 3.16 -17.29
CA ASN A 320 -4.67 3.11 -18.48
C ASN A 320 -4.73 1.77 -19.22
N LEU A 321 -5.12 0.70 -18.54
CA LEU A 321 -5.47 -0.61 -19.13
C LEU A 321 -6.90 -0.64 -19.68
N GLY A 322 -7.66 0.46 -19.58
CA GLY A 322 -9.04 0.54 -20.05
C GLY A 322 -10.05 -0.09 -19.08
N ILE A 323 -9.65 -0.42 -17.85
CA ILE A 323 -10.57 -0.91 -16.81
C ILE A 323 -11.44 0.25 -16.34
N ARG A 324 -12.76 0.05 -16.41
CA ARG A 324 -13.78 1.01 -16.03
C ARG A 324 -14.11 0.79 -14.55
N LEU A 325 -13.47 1.59 -13.71
CA LEU A 325 -13.83 1.69 -12.30
C LEU A 325 -15.09 2.56 -12.15
N PRO A 326 -15.97 2.28 -11.16
CA PRO A 326 -17.12 3.14 -10.87
C PRO A 326 -16.68 4.54 -10.43
N GLU A 327 -17.63 5.46 -10.26
CA GLU A 327 -17.33 6.79 -9.75
C GLU A 327 -16.64 6.69 -8.38
N LEU A 328 -15.40 7.19 -8.34
CA LEU A 328 -14.51 7.07 -7.19
C LEU A 328 -14.64 8.32 -6.33
N GLU A 329 -15.03 8.16 -5.08
CA GLU A 329 -15.04 9.25 -4.12
C GLU A 329 -13.73 9.27 -3.33
N TYR A 330 -12.93 10.32 -3.55
CA TYR A 330 -11.71 10.62 -2.78
C TYR A 330 -11.99 11.52 -1.57
N THR A 331 -13.21 11.52 -1.05
CA THR A 331 -13.67 12.48 -0.05
C THR A 331 -13.28 12.03 1.37
N ASN A 332 -12.73 12.97 2.15
CA ASN A 332 -12.52 12.82 3.59
C ASN A 332 -13.85 12.91 4.38
N MET A 333 -15.01 12.91 3.71
CA MET A 333 -16.33 13.09 4.29
C MET A 333 -17.27 11.97 3.85
N ILE A 334 -17.95 11.36 4.82
CA ILE A 334 -18.95 10.32 4.62
C ILE A 334 -20.30 11.02 4.41
N SER A 335 -20.57 11.44 3.19
CA SER A 335 -21.90 11.93 2.77
C SER A 335 -22.19 11.38 1.38
N VAL A 336 -23.18 10.48 1.32
CA VAL A 336 -23.46 9.56 0.20
C VAL A 336 -24.35 10.20 -0.85
N ILE A 337 -23.95 10.12 -2.13
CA ILE A 337 -24.81 9.74 -3.27
C ILE A 337 -23.92 9.03 -4.32
N LYS A 338 -24.05 7.69 -4.48
CA LYS A 338 -23.51 6.89 -5.61
C LYS A 338 -21.97 6.73 -5.76
N GLY A 339 -21.21 6.56 -4.66
CA GLY A 339 -19.76 6.33 -4.73
C GLY A 339 -19.28 4.96 -4.25
N VAL A 340 -18.14 4.51 -4.79
CA VAL A 340 -17.27 3.50 -4.15
C VAL A 340 -16.22 4.22 -3.30
N TYR A 341 -16.09 3.84 -2.03
CA TYR A 341 -15.11 4.44 -1.13
C TYR A 341 -13.67 4.09 -1.57
N VAL A 342 -12.73 5.00 -1.34
CA VAL A 342 -11.30 4.70 -1.50
C VAL A 342 -10.63 4.70 -0.12
N MET A 343 -10.08 3.55 0.27
CA MET A 343 -9.39 3.34 1.53
C MET A 343 -7.90 3.11 1.29
N ASP A 344 -7.12 4.18 1.44
CA ASP A 344 -5.67 4.12 1.34
C ASP A 344 -5.05 3.87 2.72
N THR A 345 -4.51 2.67 2.91
CA THR A 345 -3.88 2.24 4.17
C THR A 345 -2.67 3.08 4.55
N GLU A 346 -1.94 3.63 3.57
CA GLU A 346 -0.84 4.57 3.83
C GLU A 346 -1.39 5.86 4.43
N GLN A 347 -2.49 6.40 3.88
CA GLN A 347 -3.12 7.62 4.37
C GLN A 347 -3.77 7.42 5.75
N ILE A 348 -4.42 6.27 5.97
CA ILE A 348 -4.97 5.88 7.27
C ILE A 348 -3.85 5.87 8.32
N TYR A 349 -2.72 5.22 8.00
CA TYR A 349 -1.55 5.19 8.88
C TYR A 349 -0.98 6.60 9.15
N LYS A 350 -0.78 7.42 8.11
CA LYS A 350 -0.25 8.79 8.22
C LYS A 350 -1.10 9.68 9.11
N LYS A 351 -2.41 9.62 8.92
CA LYS A 351 -3.39 10.39 9.69
C LYS A 351 -3.48 9.90 11.12
N ASN A 352 -3.42 8.59 11.36
CA ASN A 352 -3.61 8.02 12.69
C ASN A 352 -2.33 8.08 13.55
N ILE A 353 -1.18 7.72 12.98
CA ILE A 353 0.06 7.47 13.72
C ILE A 353 1.15 8.48 13.34
N THR A 354 1.72 8.42 12.13
CA THR A 354 2.86 9.28 11.73
C THR A 354 3.13 9.26 10.23
N GLU A 355 3.83 10.28 9.72
CA GLU A 355 4.27 10.37 8.32
C GLU A 355 5.55 9.57 8.01
N GLU A 356 6.18 9.00 9.02
CA GLU A 356 7.41 8.22 8.88
C GLU A 356 7.13 6.72 8.81
N GLY A 357 7.98 5.95 8.13
CA GLY A 357 7.86 4.49 8.09
C GLY A 357 6.60 3.98 7.38
N CYS A 358 6.10 4.72 6.39
CA CYS A 358 4.80 4.48 5.77
C CYS A 358 4.75 3.31 4.77
N SER A 359 5.88 2.70 4.39
CA SER A 359 5.87 1.57 3.47
C SER A 359 5.14 0.37 4.08
N LEU A 360 4.36 -0.36 3.28
CA LEU A 360 3.58 -1.53 3.67
C LEU A 360 4.34 -2.46 4.63
N GLY A 361 5.51 -2.95 4.24
CA GLY A 361 6.33 -3.86 5.06
C GLY A 361 6.72 -3.30 6.44
N LYS A 362 6.97 -1.99 6.54
CA LYS A 362 7.29 -1.35 7.84
C LYS A 362 6.07 -1.28 8.74
N ILE A 363 4.90 -0.97 8.20
CA ILE A 363 3.64 -0.95 8.97
C ILE A 363 3.28 -2.36 9.43
N LEU A 364 3.39 -3.36 8.54
CA LEU A 364 3.16 -4.77 8.90
C LEU A 364 4.11 -5.21 10.02
N ARG A 365 5.40 -4.85 9.95
CA ARG A 365 6.38 -5.13 11.00
C ARG A 365 6.05 -4.42 12.31
N LEU A 366 5.69 -3.13 12.26
CA LEU A 366 5.29 -2.34 13.43
C LEU A 366 4.11 -2.98 14.17
N LEU A 367 3.11 -3.43 13.42
CA LEU A 367 1.89 -4.05 13.96
C LEU A 367 2.04 -5.56 14.23
N LYS A 368 3.23 -6.11 13.98
CA LYS A 368 3.55 -7.54 14.10
C LYS A 368 2.56 -8.42 13.32
N ILE A 369 2.26 -8.02 12.09
CA ILE A 369 1.50 -8.80 11.12
C ILE A 369 2.53 -9.62 10.31
N PRO A 370 2.49 -10.97 10.37
CA PRO A 370 3.40 -11.82 9.62
C PRO A 370 3.31 -11.57 8.11
N HIS A 371 4.44 -11.38 7.46
CA HIS A 371 4.52 -11.15 6.02
C HIS A 371 5.85 -11.64 5.44
N ALA A 372 5.83 -12.02 4.17
CA ALA A 372 6.99 -12.41 3.38
C ALA A 372 6.73 -12.11 1.90
N PHE A 373 7.79 -12.05 1.08
CA PHE A 373 7.69 -11.90 -0.38
C PHE A 373 6.83 -10.69 -0.83
N LEU A 374 7.11 -9.52 -0.26
CA LEU A 374 6.63 -8.22 -0.78
C LEU A 374 7.24 -7.99 -2.18
N HIS A 375 6.62 -7.16 -3.02
CA HIS A 375 6.88 -7.05 -4.47
C HIS A 375 6.43 -8.27 -5.28
N ASN A 376 5.45 -8.98 -4.74
CA ASN A 376 4.55 -9.85 -5.49
C ASN A 376 3.18 -9.20 -5.37
N ALA A 377 2.61 -8.75 -6.47
CA ALA A 377 1.40 -7.93 -6.45
C ALA A 377 0.25 -8.63 -5.70
N GLY A 378 0.11 -9.96 -5.88
CA GLY A 378 -0.91 -10.77 -5.20
C GLY A 378 -0.75 -10.81 -3.68
N ASN A 379 0.49 -10.97 -3.20
CA ASN A 379 0.80 -10.93 -1.78
C ASN A 379 0.55 -9.51 -1.21
N ASP A 380 0.96 -8.47 -1.94
CA ASP A 380 0.86 -7.08 -1.49
C ASP A 380 -0.60 -6.61 -1.40
N ALA A 381 -1.46 -7.00 -2.34
CA ALA A 381 -2.91 -6.77 -2.26
C ALA A 381 -3.51 -7.46 -1.02
N ASN A 382 -3.15 -8.71 -0.75
CA ASN A 382 -3.62 -9.46 0.42
C ASN A 382 -3.13 -8.84 1.75
N TYR A 383 -1.86 -8.46 1.83
CA TYR A 383 -1.32 -7.81 3.03
C TYR A 383 -1.92 -6.44 3.26
N THR A 384 -2.19 -5.69 2.19
CA THR A 384 -2.86 -4.39 2.25
C THR A 384 -4.28 -4.53 2.79
N LEU A 385 -5.05 -5.51 2.30
CA LEU A 385 -6.39 -5.80 2.81
C LEU A 385 -6.36 -6.22 4.29
N LYS A 386 -5.46 -7.13 4.67
CA LYS A 386 -5.26 -7.54 6.07
C LYS A 386 -4.88 -6.37 6.96
N LEU A 387 -4.00 -5.49 6.48
CA LEU A 387 -3.60 -4.29 7.20
C LEU A 387 -4.81 -3.39 7.47
N LEU A 388 -5.69 -3.17 6.49
CA LEU A 388 -6.92 -2.40 6.70
C LEU A 388 -7.82 -3.03 7.77
N LEU A 389 -8.06 -4.35 7.69
CA LEU A 389 -8.87 -5.08 8.68
C LEU A 389 -8.28 -4.95 10.09
N HIS A 390 -6.96 -5.05 10.24
CA HIS A 390 -6.26 -4.86 11.51
C HIS A 390 -6.32 -3.42 12.02
N LEU A 391 -6.13 -2.43 11.13
CA LEU A 391 -6.19 -1.01 11.49
C LEU A 391 -7.59 -0.57 11.91
N THR A 392 -8.64 -1.31 11.54
CA THR A 392 -10.03 -0.98 11.82
C THR A 392 -10.68 -1.88 12.88
N SER A 393 -10.01 -2.96 13.29
CA SER A 393 -10.47 -3.83 14.38
C SER A 393 -10.19 -3.20 15.76
N ALA A 394 -11.26 -2.86 16.49
CA ALA A 394 -11.16 -2.31 17.84
C ALA A 394 -10.34 -3.19 18.79
N SER A 395 -10.56 -4.51 18.77
CA SER A 395 -9.84 -5.47 19.60
C SER A 395 -8.34 -5.51 19.26
N PHE A 396 -8.01 -5.52 17.97
CA PHE A 396 -6.60 -5.51 17.54
C PHE A 396 -5.90 -4.21 17.91
N ARG A 397 -6.56 -3.06 17.68
CA ARG A 397 -6.02 -1.75 18.03
C ARG A 397 -5.73 -1.63 19.54
N LYS A 398 -6.63 -2.13 20.40
CA LYS A 398 -6.41 -2.25 21.86
C LYS A 398 -5.20 -3.15 22.17
N ALA A 399 -5.19 -4.37 21.63
CA ALA A 399 -4.15 -5.36 21.92
C ALA A 399 -2.74 -4.93 21.48
N ARG A 400 -2.64 -4.16 20.38
CA ARG A 400 -1.36 -3.63 19.88
C ARG A 400 -1.01 -2.24 20.43
N GLY A 401 -1.92 -1.60 21.17
CA GLY A 401 -1.76 -0.25 21.68
C GLY A 401 -1.62 0.78 20.56
N ILE A 402 -2.38 0.63 19.47
CA ILE A 402 -2.30 1.52 18.29
C ILE A 402 -2.70 2.96 18.67
N ASP A 403 -3.69 3.10 19.56
CA ASP A 403 -4.19 4.41 20.01
C ASP A 403 -3.31 5.07 21.08
N ASP A 404 -2.23 4.41 21.53
CA ASP A 404 -1.17 5.06 22.29
C ASP A 404 -0.19 5.69 21.28
N ILE A 405 -0.54 6.89 20.83
CA ILE A 405 0.17 7.61 19.77
C ILE A 405 1.63 7.84 20.14
N ALA A 406 1.91 8.19 21.40
CA ALA A 406 3.26 8.41 21.86
C ALA A 406 4.09 7.12 21.78
N SER A 407 3.56 6.02 22.31
CA SER A 407 4.23 4.72 22.22
C SER A 407 4.45 4.30 20.77
N MET A 408 3.47 4.49 19.87
CA MET A 408 3.60 4.04 18.48
C MET A 408 4.62 4.85 17.69
N GLN A 409 4.56 6.17 17.79
CA GLN A 409 5.55 7.05 17.16
C GLN A 409 6.97 6.81 17.69
N LYS A 410 7.13 6.50 18.98
CA LYS A 410 8.42 6.07 19.54
C LYS A 410 8.89 4.76 18.89
N LYS A 411 8.04 3.73 18.83
CA LYS A 411 8.36 2.46 18.17
C LYS A 411 8.74 2.65 16.69
N VAL A 412 8.06 3.55 15.98
CA VAL A 412 8.40 3.86 14.57
C VAL A 412 9.80 4.44 14.48
N ARG A 413 10.15 5.41 15.32
CA ARG A 413 11.50 6.01 15.35
C ARG A 413 12.56 4.95 15.68
N ASP A 414 12.30 4.10 16.67
CA ASP A 414 13.20 3.02 17.05
C ASP A 414 13.39 2.03 15.90
N LEU A 415 12.32 1.62 15.21
CA LEU A 415 12.40 0.74 14.03
C LEU A 415 13.19 1.38 12.89
N LEU A 416 12.99 2.68 12.62
CA LEU A 416 13.72 3.40 11.58
C LEU A 416 15.20 3.57 11.91
N LYS A 417 15.54 3.69 13.19
CA LYS A 417 16.93 3.70 13.66
C LYS A 417 17.57 2.32 13.47
N ARG A 418 16.89 1.26 13.92
CA ARG A 418 17.35 -0.12 13.78
C ARG A 418 17.52 -0.54 12.32
N ASP A 419 16.61 -0.15 11.42
CA ASP A 419 16.73 -0.40 9.98
C ASP A 419 18.01 0.21 9.35
N LYS A 420 18.63 1.22 9.98
CA LYS A 420 19.88 1.84 9.54
C LYS A 420 21.11 1.23 10.18
N GLU A 421 20.99 0.78 11.43
CA GLU A 421 22.12 0.36 12.28
C GLU A 421 22.31 -1.17 12.27
N GLU A 422 21.22 -1.93 12.20
CA GLU A 422 21.24 -3.40 12.30
C GLU A 422 21.38 -4.05 10.91
N ALA A 423 22.18 -5.12 10.85
CA ALA A 423 22.28 -5.95 9.67
C ALA A 423 20.95 -6.68 9.41
N LYS A 424 20.57 -6.81 8.13
CA LYS A 424 19.38 -7.56 7.75
C LYS A 424 19.60 -9.06 7.97
N ILE A 425 18.73 -9.69 8.74
CA ILE A 425 18.74 -11.13 8.96
C ILE A 425 18.00 -11.81 7.80
N VAL A 426 18.69 -12.71 7.10
CA VAL A 426 18.11 -13.55 6.04
C VAL A 426 18.20 -15.03 6.43
N PRO A 427 17.20 -15.87 6.09
CA PRO A 427 17.27 -17.30 6.35
C PRO A 427 18.52 -17.94 5.74
N MET A 428 19.17 -18.86 6.46
CA MET A 428 20.35 -19.58 5.91
C MET A 428 20.03 -20.29 4.60
N SER A 429 18.82 -20.85 4.47
CA SER A 429 18.35 -21.50 3.23
C SER A 429 18.44 -20.57 2.02
N TYR A 430 18.17 -19.27 2.20
CA TYR A 430 18.30 -18.28 1.13
C TYR A 430 19.77 -18.09 0.71
N GLY A 431 20.69 -17.98 1.67
CA GLY A 431 22.12 -17.90 1.40
C GLY A 431 22.65 -19.14 0.67
N LEU A 432 22.23 -20.32 1.11
CA LEU A 432 22.59 -21.59 0.48
C LEU A 432 22.05 -21.70 -0.96
N CYS A 433 20.80 -21.31 -1.20
CA CYS A 433 20.21 -21.30 -2.54
C CYS A 433 20.97 -20.37 -3.49
N ILE A 434 21.38 -19.19 -3.02
CA ILE A 434 22.20 -18.26 -3.80
C ILE A 434 23.58 -18.85 -4.13
N ASP A 435 24.24 -19.48 -3.16
CA ASP A 435 25.55 -20.07 -3.37
C ASP A 435 25.49 -21.27 -4.32
N GLU A 436 24.45 -22.10 -4.23
CA GLU A 436 24.20 -23.18 -5.19
C GLU A 436 23.91 -22.63 -6.60
N ALA A 437 23.12 -21.55 -6.71
CA ALA A 437 22.88 -20.83 -7.97
C ALA A 437 24.18 -20.40 -8.65
N LYS A 438 25.06 -19.77 -7.88
CA LYS A 438 26.36 -19.28 -8.35
C LYS A 438 27.19 -20.45 -8.86
N ARG A 439 27.26 -21.55 -8.10
CA ARG A 439 28.00 -22.77 -8.49
C ARG A 439 27.47 -23.39 -9.79
N ARG A 440 26.15 -23.49 -9.97
CA ARG A 440 25.54 -24.00 -11.21
C ARG A 440 25.89 -23.14 -12.43
N LYS A 441 25.97 -21.80 -12.28
CA LYS A 441 26.44 -20.90 -13.36
C LYS A 441 27.91 -21.13 -13.73
N PHE A 442 28.78 -21.42 -12.76
CA PHE A 442 30.18 -21.74 -13.02
C PHE A 442 30.37 -23.10 -13.71
N GLN A 443 29.53 -24.09 -13.40
CA GLN A 443 29.56 -25.41 -14.05
C GLN A 443 29.09 -25.38 -15.50
N ASN A 444 28.07 -24.57 -15.84
CA ASN A 444 27.61 -24.44 -17.23
C ASN A 444 28.63 -23.74 -18.16
N ASN A 445 29.60 -23.00 -17.61
CA ASN A 445 30.67 -22.37 -18.38
C ASN A 445 31.92 -23.26 -18.53
N ASN A 446 32.02 -24.37 -17.79
CA ASN A 446 33.11 -25.34 -17.87
C ASN A 446 32.51 -26.74 -18.03
N SER A 447 32.14 -27.09 -19.27
CA SER A 447 31.77 -28.46 -19.64
C SER A 447 33.03 -29.35 -19.67
N GLY A 448 33.46 -29.76 -18.47
CA GLY A 448 34.45 -30.81 -18.25
C GLY A 448 33.91 -31.78 -17.22
N SER A 449 33.61 -33.00 -17.69
CA SER A 449 33.20 -34.19 -16.93
C SER A 449 33.61 -34.21 -15.45
N VAL A 450 32.63 -34.39 -14.55
CA VAL A 450 32.92 -34.89 -13.19
C VAL A 450 31.91 -35.96 -12.81
N ASN A 451 32.39 -37.21 -12.83
CA ASN A 451 31.82 -38.35 -12.13
C ASN A 451 31.81 -38.05 -10.62
N GLY A 452 30.65 -37.69 -10.08
CA GLY A 452 30.44 -37.55 -8.64
C GLY A 452 29.06 -38.06 -8.27
N ARG A 453 28.97 -38.86 -7.20
CA ARG A 453 27.68 -39.33 -6.66
C ARG A 453 26.73 -38.14 -6.47
N PRO A 454 25.44 -38.25 -6.85
CA PRO A 454 24.50 -37.15 -6.68
C PRO A 454 24.44 -36.77 -5.19
N LYS A 455 24.86 -35.55 -4.87
CA LYS A 455 24.63 -34.98 -3.53
C LYS A 455 23.13 -34.99 -3.30
N LYS A 456 22.68 -35.45 -2.12
CA LYS A 456 21.28 -35.32 -1.72
C LYS A 456 20.85 -33.86 -1.92
N GLU A 457 19.90 -33.64 -2.82
CA GLU A 457 19.29 -32.32 -2.97
C GLU A 457 18.68 -31.94 -1.63
N LEU A 458 19.04 -30.76 -1.15
CA LEU A 458 18.42 -30.19 0.03
C LEU A 458 16.96 -29.91 -0.31
N VAL A 459 16.04 -30.49 0.44
CA VAL A 459 14.61 -30.22 0.28
C VAL A 459 14.38 -28.75 0.60
N LEU A 460 13.92 -27.97 -0.38
CA LEU A 460 13.56 -26.58 -0.17
C LEU A 460 12.36 -26.56 0.79
N GLN A 461 12.49 -25.83 1.89
CA GLN A 461 11.46 -25.79 2.94
C GLN A 461 10.20 -25.00 2.53
N THR A 462 10.25 -24.26 1.42
CA THR A 462 9.13 -23.46 0.92
C THR A 462 9.01 -23.68 -0.58
N GLU A 463 7.90 -24.26 -1.00
CA GLU A 463 7.50 -24.41 -2.41
C GLU A 463 6.29 -23.52 -2.67
N PHE A 464 6.28 -22.84 -3.82
CA PHE A 464 5.16 -22.01 -4.24
C PHE A 464 4.25 -22.77 -5.19
N GLY A 465 2.99 -22.35 -5.29
CA GLY A 465 2.01 -22.98 -6.17
C GLY A 465 2.40 -22.91 -7.66
N GLY A 466 3.36 -22.06 -8.05
CA GLY A 466 3.81 -21.90 -9.43
C GLY A 466 2.86 -21.05 -10.28
N CYS A 467 2.97 -21.19 -11.60
CA CYS A 467 2.22 -20.41 -12.58
C CYS A 467 1.47 -21.32 -13.56
N ARG A 468 0.25 -20.94 -13.95
CA ARG A 468 -0.53 -21.65 -14.96
C ARG A 468 -1.18 -20.71 -15.94
N TRP A 469 -1.11 -21.09 -17.22
CA TRP A 469 -1.69 -20.32 -18.30
C TRP A 469 -3.15 -20.69 -18.53
N TYR A 470 -3.96 -19.68 -18.83
CA TYR A 470 -5.36 -19.83 -19.22
C TYR A 470 -5.66 -19.03 -20.48
N GLY A 471 -6.35 -19.66 -21.42
CA GLY A 471 -6.78 -19.00 -22.66
C GLY A 471 -7.99 -18.09 -22.49
N LYS A 472 -8.75 -18.26 -21.40
CA LYS A 472 -9.96 -17.46 -21.09
C LYS A 472 -10.03 -17.11 -19.61
N ALA A 473 -10.50 -15.90 -19.33
CA ALA A 473 -10.74 -15.40 -17.98
C ALA A 473 -11.73 -16.28 -17.18
N TYR A 474 -12.76 -16.79 -17.85
CA TYR A 474 -13.75 -17.68 -17.23
C TYR A 474 -13.11 -18.96 -16.70
N ASP A 475 -12.32 -19.65 -17.53
CA ASP A 475 -11.66 -20.91 -17.17
C ASP A 475 -10.65 -20.68 -16.03
N ALA A 476 -9.93 -19.55 -16.07
CA ALA A 476 -9.04 -19.14 -15.00
C ALA A 476 -9.79 -18.98 -13.67
N PHE A 477 -10.91 -18.25 -13.67
CA PHE A 477 -11.68 -18.02 -12.44
C PHE A 477 -12.31 -19.30 -11.91
N GLN A 478 -12.84 -20.16 -12.79
CA GLN A 478 -13.43 -21.45 -12.39
C GLN A 478 -12.42 -22.33 -11.65
N ASN A 479 -11.11 -22.20 -11.92
CA ASN A 479 -10.09 -22.97 -11.22
C ASN A 479 -9.73 -22.44 -9.81
N THR A 480 -10.32 -21.32 -9.38
CA THR A 480 -9.93 -20.64 -8.13
C THR A 480 -10.74 -21.01 -6.89
N PHE A 481 -11.76 -21.87 -7.01
CA PHE A 481 -12.63 -22.27 -5.90
C PHE A 481 -13.01 -23.74 -5.93
#